data_AF-A0A4P6F8J1-F1
#
_entry.id   AF-A0A4P6F8J1-F1
#
_cell.length_a   1.000
_cell.length_b   1.000
_cell.length_c   1.000
_cell.angle_alpha   90.00
_cell.angle_beta   90.00
_cell.angle_gamma   90.00
#
_symmetry.space_group_name_H-M   'P 1'
#
loop_
_entity.id
_entity.type
_entity.pdbx_description
1 polymer ?
#
loop_
_entity_poly.entity_id
_entity_poly.type
_entity_poly.pdbx_seq_one_letter_code
_entity_poly.pdbx_strand_id
1 'polypeptide(L)'
;MGTRASDLLSAALRDHVAALAAAEADLLAGGPDAVHDARVTLRRLRADLGEFPRLVDADVAADLRDRLQAWGRLLGEARDLEVVLGMLDDDAVPEATRTAARAAWTARWDAARAAAVAHLGTAEHARLTADLAATAAHPPLTRRAGRSWKDELPRGLRRSRRRVERRDRRLADLAAGSPGASLDTAEHSVRKAVRRARYAAEVLARGTGRKAARAADTAARLARRQDDLGAAHDRTLLRQALEEVTDRGA
;
A
#
# COMPACT_ATOMS: atom_id res chain seq x y z
N MET A 1 23.58 -12.82 22.17
CA MET A 1 23.38 -11.49 21.53
C MET A 1 21.88 -11.29 21.29
N GLY A 2 21.31 -10.15 21.66
CA GLY A 2 19.88 -9.89 21.43
C GLY A 2 19.59 -9.57 19.96
N THR A 3 18.35 -9.82 19.50
CA THR A 3 17.90 -9.46 18.15
C THR A 3 18.12 -7.97 17.88
N ARG A 4 18.71 -7.65 16.72
CA ARG A 4 18.99 -6.28 16.28
C ARG A 4 17.84 -5.74 15.44
N ALA A 5 17.79 -4.41 15.28
CA ALA A 5 16.80 -3.78 14.41
C ALA A 5 16.99 -4.22 12.95
N SER A 6 18.24 -4.42 12.53
CA SER A 6 18.62 -4.98 11.23
C SER A 6 17.97 -6.33 10.97
N ASP A 7 17.96 -7.22 11.95
CA ASP A 7 17.53 -8.61 11.75
C ASP A 7 16.05 -8.67 11.37
N LEU A 8 15.21 -7.87 12.05
CA LEU A 8 13.76 -7.81 11.78
C LEU A 8 13.44 -7.07 10.48
N LEU A 9 14.12 -5.95 10.20
CA LEU A 9 13.87 -5.18 8.97
C LEU A 9 14.32 -5.96 7.74
N SER A 10 15.49 -6.61 7.79
CA SER A 10 15.99 -7.42 6.68
C SER A 10 15.11 -8.63 6.41
N ALA A 11 14.58 -9.27 7.46
CA ALA A 11 13.61 -10.34 7.31
C ALA A 11 12.32 -9.83 6.63
N ALA A 12 11.80 -8.67 7.03
CA ALA A 12 10.63 -8.07 6.37
C ALA A 12 10.87 -7.76 4.90
N LEU A 13 12.02 -7.14 4.57
CA LEU A 13 12.39 -6.84 3.19
C LEU A 13 12.51 -8.10 2.33
N ARG A 14 13.18 -9.16 2.83
CA ARG A 14 13.27 -10.43 2.08
C ARG A 14 11.91 -11.03 1.80
N ASP A 15 11.04 -11.11 2.79
CA ASP A 15 9.72 -11.69 2.61
C ASP A 15 8.88 -10.88 1.62
N HIS A 16 8.92 -9.55 1.71
CA HIS A 16 8.15 -8.69 0.81
C HIS A 16 8.75 -8.64 -0.62
N VAL A 17 10.07 -8.79 -0.79
CA VAL A 17 10.68 -8.95 -2.13
C VAL A 17 10.28 -10.30 -2.74
N ALA A 18 10.28 -11.38 -1.96
CA ALA A 18 9.80 -12.68 -2.43
C ALA A 18 8.30 -12.65 -2.79
N ALA A 19 7.48 -12.00 -1.96
CA ALA A 19 6.06 -11.79 -2.25
C ALA A 19 5.84 -10.94 -3.51
N LEU A 20 6.75 -10.01 -3.82
CA LEU A 20 6.65 -9.18 -5.01
C LEU A 20 6.89 -10.02 -6.26
N ALA A 21 7.94 -10.85 -6.25
CA ALA A 21 8.22 -11.78 -7.34
C ALA A 21 7.06 -12.77 -7.56
N ALA A 22 6.43 -13.26 -6.49
CA ALA A 22 5.24 -14.10 -6.59
C ALA A 22 4.05 -13.35 -7.22
N ALA A 23 3.80 -12.11 -6.80
CA ALA A 23 2.74 -11.28 -7.37
C ALA A 23 3.00 -10.89 -8.84
N GLU A 24 4.27 -10.70 -9.23
CA GLU A 24 4.67 -10.47 -10.63
C GLU A 24 4.41 -11.71 -11.49
N ALA A 25 4.76 -12.90 -10.99
CA ALA A 25 4.47 -14.15 -11.67
C ALA A 25 2.96 -14.37 -11.84
N ASP A 26 2.17 -14.07 -10.80
CA ASP A 26 0.72 -14.17 -10.85
C ASP A 26 0.09 -13.16 -11.83
N LEU A 27 0.65 -11.93 -11.86
CA LEU A 27 0.26 -10.90 -12.83
C LEU A 27 0.56 -11.33 -14.27
N LEU A 28 1.68 -12.02 -14.52
CA LEU A 28 1.98 -12.60 -15.83
C LEU A 28 1.01 -13.74 -16.17
N ALA A 29 0.64 -14.56 -15.19
CA ALA A 29 -0.17 -15.76 -15.37
C ALA A 29 -1.67 -15.49 -15.61
N GLY A 30 -2.17 -14.27 -15.39
CA GLY A 30 -3.61 -14.04 -15.45
C GLY A 30 -4.32 -14.21 -14.10
N GLY A 31 -3.57 -14.24 -12.99
CA GLY A 31 -4.10 -14.58 -11.68
C GLY A 31 -5.22 -13.64 -11.22
N PRO A 32 -6.23 -14.17 -10.50
CA PRO A 32 -7.23 -13.34 -9.84
C PRO A 32 -6.55 -12.51 -8.75
N ASP A 33 -6.96 -11.24 -8.59
CA ASP A 33 -6.39 -10.32 -7.61
C ASP A 33 -4.87 -10.02 -7.77
N ALA A 34 -4.22 -10.48 -8.84
CA ALA A 34 -2.78 -10.26 -9.04
C ALA A 34 -2.37 -8.78 -8.96
N VAL A 35 -3.23 -7.89 -9.49
CA VAL A 35 -3.04 -6.43 -9.43
C VAL A 35 -3.15 -5.94 -7.98
N HIS A 36 -4.10 -6.46 -7.20
CA HIS A 36 -4.23 -6.16 -5.77
C HIS A 36 -2.95 -6.52 -5.02
N ASP A 37 -2.48 -7.74 -5.20
CA ASP A 37 -1.34 -8.30 -4.46
C ASP A 37 -0.04 -7.58 -4.80
N ALA A 38 0.21 -7.31 -6.07
CA ALA A 38 1.33 -6.48 -6.50
C ALA A 38 1.28 -5.11 -5.80
N ARG A 39 0.12 -4.44 -5.78
CA ARG A 39 -0.03 -3.13 -5.12
C ARG A 39 0.14 -3.21 -3.60
N VAL A 40 -0.38 -4.25 -2.95
CA VAL A 40 -0.19 -4.46 -1.51
C VAL A 40 1.30 -4.58 -1.21
N THR A 41 1.99 -5.44 -1.95
CA THR A 41 3.43 -5.70 -1.73
C THR A 41 4.28 -4.46 -1.98
N LEU A 42 4.02 -3.71 -3.05
CA LEU A 42 4.69 -2.44 -3.32
C LEU A 42 4.50 -1.42 -2.19
N ARG A 43 3.29 -1.32 -1.64
CA ARG A 43 3.01 -0.42 -0.51
C ARG A 43 3.74 -0.87 0.76
N ARG A 44 3.85 -2.17 0.99
CA ARG A 44 4.60 -2.76 2.13
C ARG A 44 6.09 -2.46 2.01
N LEU A 45 6.73 -2.76 0.89
CA LEU A 45 8.14 -2.44 0.63
C LEU A 45 8.46 -0.95 0.83
N ARG A 46 7.61 -0.07 0.28
CA ARG A 46 7.77 1.38 0.47
C ARG A 46 7.63 1.82 1.92
N ALA A 47 6.80 1.13 2.71
CA ALA A 47 6.65 1.41 4.13
C ALA A 47 7.85 0.90 4.93
N ASP A 48 8.37 -0.28 4.65
CA ASP A 48 9.58 -0.81 5.29
C ASP A 48 10.76 0.15 5.12
N LEU A 49 10.97 0.65 3.88
CA LEU A 49 12.01 1.62 3.56
C LEU A 49 11.72 3.02 4.17
N GLY A 50 10.45 3.35 4.42
CA GLY A 50 10.02 4.71 4.79
C GLY A 50 9.71 4.97 6.26
N GLU A 51 9.36 3.94 7.02
CA GLU A 51 8.97 4.08 8.43
C GLU A 51 10.17 3.97 9.37
N PHE A 52 11.31 3.50 8.87
CA PHE A 52 12.57 3.37 9.62
C PHE A 52 13.72 4.16 9.00
N PRO A 53 13.57 5.49 8.76
CA PRO A 53 14.51 6.30 7.98
C PRO A 53 15.89 6.51 8.64
N ARG A 54 16.13 5.92 9.81
CA ARG A 54 17.42 5.95 10.51
C ARG A 54 18.15 4.60 10.43
N LEU A 55 17.52 3.57 9.88
CA LEU A 55 18.05 2.22 9.84
C LEU A 55 18.61 1.87 8.47
N VAL A 56 18.05 2.45 7.42
CA VAL A 56 18.49 2.29 6.03
C VAL A 56 19.12 3.61 5.57
N ASP A 57 20.09 3.52 4.67
CA ASP A 57 20.63 4.65 3.94
C ASP A 57 19.50 5.47 3.30
N ALA A 58 19.55 6.78 3.48
CA ALA A 58 18.43 7.65 3.12
C ALA A 58 18.27 7.80 1.61
N ASP A 59 19.39 7.84 0.87
CA ASP A 59 19.39 8.06 -0.56
C ASP A 59 18.95 6.78 -1.28
N VAL A 60 19.47 5.62 -0.86
CA VAL A 60 19.04 4.32 -1.41
C VAL A 60 17.55 4.07 -1.09
N ALA A 61 17.11 4.37 0.14
CA ALA A 61 15.70 4.21 0.49
C ALA A 61 14.81 5.15 -0.32
N ALA A 62 15.23 6.39 -0.58
CA ALA A 62 14.47 7.35 -1.37
C ALA A 62 14.32 6.89 -2.83
N ASP A 63 15.41 6.51 -3.49
CA ASP A 63 15.41 6.02 -4.88
C ASP A 63 14.45 4.84 -5.06
N LEU A 64 14.62 3.79 -4.25
CA LEU A 64 13.77 2.60 -4.32
C LEU A 64 12.30 2.94 -4.07
N ARG A 65 12.01 3.81 -3.10
CA ARG A 65 10.63 4.21 -2.78
C ARG A 65 9.95 4.95 -3.93
N ASP A 66 10.70 5.73 -4.69
CA ASP A 66 10.20 6.50 -5.82
C ASP A 66 9.95 5.60 -7.03
N ARG A 67 10.84 4.65 -7.32
CA ARG A 67 10.64 3.64 -8.37
C ARG A 67 9.48 2.70 -8.07
N LEU A 68 9.39 2.20 -6.83
CA LEU A 68 8.22 1.44 -6.34
C LEU A 68 6.93 2.27 -6.40
N GLN A 69 7.01 3.60 -6.22
CA GLN A 69 5.87 4.49 -6.36
C GLN A 69 5.45 4.66 -7.81
N ALA A 70 6.40 4.80 -8.73
CA ALA A 70 6.14 4.90 -10.16
C ALA A 70 5.40 3.64 -10.64
N TRP A 71 5.90 2.45 -10.32
CA TRP A 71 5.21 1.21 -10.68
C TRP A 71 3.86 1.07 -9.97
N GLY A 72 3.78 1.44 -8.70
CA GLY A 72 2.50 1.49 -7.99
C GLY A 72 1.49 2.50 -8.56
N ARG A 73 1.92 3.52 -9.33
CA ARG A 73 0.99 4.40 -10.06
C ARG A 73 0.47 3.73 -11.33
N LEU A 74 1.34 3.00 -12.05
CA LEU A 74 0.96 2.25 -13.25
C LEU A 74 -0.13 1.22 -12.95
N LEU A 75 -0.04 0.50 -11.83
CA LEU A 75 -1.07 -0.44 -11.37
C LEU A 75 -2.35 0.23 -10.84
N GLY A 76 -2.40 1.57 -10.79
CA GLY A 76 -3.48 2.34 -10.16
C GLY A 76 -4.82 2.10 -10.81
N GLU A 77 -4.89 2.40 -12.10
CA GLU A 77 -6.11 2.32 -12.90
C GLU A 77 -6.66 0.89 -12.96
N ALA A 78 -5.80 -0.11 -13.22
CA ALA A 78 -6.22 -1.50 -13.22
C ALA A 78 -6.87 -1.91 -11.89
N ARG A 79 -6.34 -1.45 -10.75
CA ARG A 79 -6.94 -1.78 -9.45
C ARG A 79 -8.24 -1.03 -9.19
N ASP A 80 -8.31 0.25 -9.56
CA ASP A 80 -9.52 1.04 -9.33
C ASP A 80 -10.68 0.45 -10.16
N LEU A 81 -10.42 0.04 -11.41
CA LEU A 81 -11.38 -0.68 -12.25
C LEU A 81 -11.72 -2.08 -11.73
N GLU A 82 -10.75 -2.84 -11.23
CA GLU A 82 -10.98 -4.16 -10.62
C GLU A 82 -11.91 -4.07 -9.41
N VAL A 83 -11.73 -3.06 -8.56
CA VAL A 83 -12.63 -2.80 -7.41
C VAL A 83 -14.04 -2.49 -7.90
N VAL A 84 -14.17 -1.56 -8.85
CA VAL A 84 -15.50 -1.14 -9.32
C VAL A 84 -16.21 -2.27 -10.04
N LEU A 85 -15.53 -3.02 -10.92
CA LEU A 85 -16.08 -4.18 -11.62
C LEU A 85 -16.55 -5.26 -10.64
N GLY A 86 -15.77 -5.55 -9.59
CA GLY A 86 -16.15 -6.51 -8.55
C GLY A 86 -17.33 -6.06 -7.67
N MET A 87 -17.62 -4.76 -7.61
CA MET A 87 -18.79 -4.22 -6.90
C MET A 87 -20.05 -4.17 -7.76
N LEU A 88 -19.96 -4.36 -9.08
CA LEU A 88 -21.12 -4.34 -9.97
C LEU A 88 -22.08 -5.52 -9.74
N ASP A 89 -21.59 -6.60 -9.15
CA ASP A 89 -22.41 -7.76 -8.76
C ASP A 89 -23.31 -7.51 -7.53
N ASP A 90 -23.27 -6.30 -6.95
CA ASP A 90 -24.23 -5.87 -5.94
C ASP A 90 -25.63 -5.68 -6.56
N ASP A 91 -26.65 -6.28 -5.94
CA ASP A 91 -28.06 -6.23 -6.37
C ASP A 91 -28.64 -4.80 -6.37
N ALA A 92 -27.98 -3.86 -5.69
CA ALA A 92 -28.38 -2.45 -5.68
C ALA A 92 -28.12 -1.73 -7.02
N VAL A 93 -27.31 -2.30 -7.93
CA VAL A 93 -27.01 -1.69 -9.23
C VAL A 93 -28.02 -2.16 -10.29
N PRO A 94 -28.76 -1.25 -10.97
CA PRO A 94 -29.68 -1.63 -12.03
C PRO A 94 -28.99 -2.40 -13.17
N GLU A 95 -29.64 -3.44 -13.69
CA GLU A 95 -29.06 -4.34 -14.70
C GLU A 95 -28.57 -3.63 -15.97
N ALA A 96 -29.32 -2.63 -16.43
CA ALA A 96 -28.92 -1.83 -17.59
C ALA A 96 -27.62 -1.05 -17.34
N THR A 97 -27.51 -0.43 -16.16
CA THR A 97 -26.29 0.29 -15.74
C THR A 97 -25.12 -0.66 -15.58
N ARG A 98 -25.34 -1.83 -14.96
CA ARG A 98 -24.33 -2.89 -14.79
C ARG A 98 -23.77 -3.35 -16.14
N THR A 99 -24.63 -3.59 -17.12
CA THR A 99 -24.24 -4.02 -18.47
C THR A 99 -23.42 -2.95 -19.18
N ALA A 100 -23.89 -1.70 -19.18
CA ALA A 100 -23.18 -0.58 -19.80
C ALA A 100 -21.79 -0.34 -19.16
N ALA A 101 -21.75 -0.38 -17.82
CA ALA A 101 -20.52 -0.23 -17.05
C ALA A 101 -19.51 -1.34 -17.35
N ARG A 102 -19.94 -2.61 -17.37
CA ARG A 102 -19.08 -3.75 -17.73
C ARG A 102 -18.49 -3.60 -19.14
N ALA A 103 -19.32 -3.23 -20.11
CA ALA A 103 -18.87 -3.02 -21.48
C ALA A 103 -17.83 -1.89 -21.58
N ALA A 104 -18.04 -0.78 -20.87
CA ALA A 104 -17.14 0.37 -20.88
C ALA A 104 -15.81 0.11 -20.15
N TRP A 105 -15.82 -0.65 -19.06
CA TRP A 105 -14.66 -0.76 -18.17
C TRP A 105 -13.79 -1.99 -18.39
N THR A 106 -14.33 -3.08 -18.92
CA THR A 106 -13.57 -4.32 -19.13
C THR A 106 -12.39 -4.08 -20.08
N ALA A 107 -12.63 -3.47 -21.24
CA ALA A 107 -11.56 -3.16 -22.19
C ALA A 107 -10.49 -2.20 -21.62
N ARG A 108 -10.91 -1.24 -20.79
CA ARG A 108 -10.01 -0.30 -20.11
C ARG A 108 -9.17 -1.01 -19.04
N TRP A 109 -9.78 -1.93 -18.31
CA TRP A 109 -9.10 -2.77 -17.32
C TRP A 109 -8.07 -3.68 -18.00
N ASP A 110 -8.45 -4.34 -19.10
CA ASP A 110 -7.54 -5.17 -19.90
C ASP A 110 -6.33 -4.37 -20.39
N ALA A 111 -6.56 -3.16 -20.93
CA ALA A 111 -5.49 -2.29 -21.39
C ALA A 111 -4.56 -1.84 -20.24
N ALA A 112 -5.12 -1.44 -19.10
CA ALA A 112 -4.34 -1.04 -17.93
C ALA A 112 -3.52 -2.22 -17.35
N ARG A 113 -4.11 -3.42 -17.33
CA ARG A 113 -3.44 -4.66 -16.91
C ARG A 113 -2.33 -5.03 -17.89
N ALA A 114 -2.57 -4.96 -19.20
CA ALA A 114 -1.57 -5.22 -20.22
C ALA A 114 -0.38 -4.24 -20.12
N ALA A 115 -0.64 -2.96 -19.85
CA ALA A 115 0.43 -1.98 -19.61
C ALA A 115 1.25 -2.32 -18.35
N ALA A 116 0.61 -2.77 -17.27
CA ALA A 116 1.30 -3.22 -16.07
C ALA A 116 2.18 -4.46 -16.32
N VAL A 117 1.69 -5.43 -17.10
CA VAL A 117 2.45 -6.61 -17.53
C VAL A 117 3.62 -6.22 -18.43
N ALA A 118 3.40 -5.35 -19.41
CA ALA A 118 4.44 -4.89 -20.33
C ALA A 118 5.60 -4.21 -19.58
N HIS A 119 5.29 -3.47 -18.51
CA HIS A 119 6.32 -2.85 -17.67
C HIS A 119 7.29 -3.86 -17.04
N LEU A 120 6.82 -5.08 -16.72
CA LEU A 120 7.68 -6.13 -16.17
C LEU A 120 8.80 -6.55 -17.13
N GLY A 121 8.57 -6.42 -18.44
CA GLY A 121 9.56 -6.70 -19.49
C GLY A 121 10.58 -5.59 -19.73
N THR A 122 10.51 -4.47 -19.00
CA THR A 122 11.40 -3.32 -19.25
C THR A 122 12.75 -3.47 -18.53
N ALA A 123 13.80 -2.89 -19.11
CA ALA A 123 15.11 -2.82 -18.46
C ALA A 123 15.08 -2.02 -17.14
N GLU A 124 14.16 -1.05 -17.01
CA GLU A 124 13.95 -0.31 -15.77
C GLU A 124 13.42 -1.21 -14.65
N HIS A 125 12.43 -2.03 -14.95
CA HIS A 125 11.87 -2.98 -13.99
C HIS A 125 12.89 -4.06 -13.61
N ALA A 126 13.63 -4.61 -14.57
CA ALA A 126 14.71 -5.56 -14.29
C ALA A 126 15.76 -4.99 -13.32
N ARG A 127 16.14 -3.71 -13.49
CA ARG A 127 17.02 -3.01 -12.52
C ARG A 127 16.37 -2.88 -11.15
N LEU A 128 15.06 -2.56 -11.08
CA LEU A 128 14.36 -2.44 -9.80
C LEU A 128 14.37 -3.76 -9.03
N THR A 129 14.06 -4.86 -9.69
CA THR A 129 14.06 -6.20 -9.08
C THR A 129 15.46 -6.60 -8.62
N ALA A 130 16.49 -6.32 -9.42
CA ALA A 130 17.89 -6.57 -9.03
C ALA A 130 18.30 -5.74 -7.79
N ASP A 131 17.98 -4.44 -7.77
CA ASP A 131 18.32 -3.55 -6.65
C ASP A 131 17.56 -3.93 -5.37
N LEU A 132 16.29 -4.35 -5.49
CA LEU A 132 15.50 -4.87 -4.37
C LEU A 132 16.09 -6.17 -3.82
N ALA A 133 16.48 -7.10 -4.68
CA ALA A 133 17.12 -8.35 -4.28
C ALA A 133 18.46 -8.09 -3.58
N ALA A 134 19.29 -7.21 -4.14
CA ALA A 134 20.55 -6.79 -3.53
C ALA A 134 20.32 -6.13 -2.17
N THR A 135 19.32 -5.25 -2.07
CA THR A 135 18.92 -4.59 -0.82
C THR A 135 18.37 -5.58 0.21
N ALA A 136 17.65 -6.63 -0.19
CA ALA A 136 17.15 -7.63 0.73
C ALA A 136 18.26 -8.57 1.25
N ALA A 137 19.24 -8.88 0.40
CA ALA A 137 20.41 -9.69 0.74
C ALA A 137 21.41 -8.92 1.61
N HIS A 138 21.72 -7.68 1.21
CA HIS A 138 22.68 -6.79 1.85
C HIS A 138 22.06 -5.40 2.04
N PRO A 139 21.15 -5.24 3.02
CA PRO A 139 20.48 -3.97 3.16
C PRO A 139 21.48 -2.87 3.52
N PRO A 140 21.36 -1.66 2.94
CA PRO A 140 22.28 -0.56 3.15
C PRO A 140 22.01 0.05 4.51
N LEU A 141 22.43 -0.64 5.57
CA LEU A 141 22.06 -0.34 6.93
C LEU A 141 22.99 0.69 7.55
N THR A 142 22.43 1.62 8.33
CA THR A 142 23.22 2.53 9.15
C THR A 142 23.76 1.81 10.39
N ARG A 143 24.73 2.42 11.07
CA ARG A 143 25.25 1.95 12.37
C ARG A 143 24.13 1.73 13.41
N ARG A 144 23.02 2.46 13.34
CA ARG A 144 21.90 2.33 14.28
C ARG A 144 21.14 1.01 14.11
N ALA A 145 21.16 0.41 12.92
CA ALA A 145 20.49 -0.87 12.69
C ALA A 145 21.10 -2.02 13.50
N GLY A 146 22.38 -1.92 13.85
CA GLY A 146 23.05 -2.89 14.72
C GLY A 146 22.60 -2.84 16.20
N ARG A 147 21.81 -1.84 16.59
CA ARG A 147 21.27 -1.72 17.95
C ARG A 147 20.08 -2.66 18.15
N SER A 148 19.73 -2.87 19.41
CA SER A 148 18.53 -3.62 19.81
C SER A 148 17.28 -3.10 19.10
N TRP A 149 16.51 -4.00 18.51
CA TRP A 149 15.25 -3.64 17.84
C TRP A 149 14.27 -2.96 18.80
N LYS A 150 14.35 -3.30 20.10
CA LYS A 150 13.48 -2.79 21.17
C LYS A 150 13.65 -1.29 21.40
N ASP A 151 14.72 -0.68 20.89
CA ASP A 151 15.07 0.72 21.11
C ASP A 151 14.86 1.57 19.85
N GLU A 152 15.14 1.00 18.67
CA GLU A 152 15.07 1.74 17.40
C GLU A 152 13.72 1.58 16.69
N LEU A 153 13.19 0.35 16.52
CA LEU A 153 11.94 0.15 15.75
C LEU A 153 10.70 0.82 16.39
N PRO A 154 10.50 0.79 17.72
CA PRO A 154 9.38 1.51 18.35
C PRO A 154 9.34 3.01 18.07
N ARG A 155 10.47 3.64 17.70
CA ARG A 155 10.49 5.05 17.29
C ARG A 155 9.78 5.27 15.97
N GLY A 156 9.92 4.34 15.01
CA GLY A 156 9.20 4.34 13.74
C GLY A 156 7.70 4.28 13.98
N LEU A 157 7.23 3.23 14.66
CA LEU A 157 5.80 3.06 14.98
C LEU A 157 5.20 4.26 15.71
N ARG A 158 5.88 4.83 16.72
CA ARG A 158 5.41 6.04 17.42
C ARG A 158 5.27 7.22 16.47
N ARG A 159 6.21 7.42 15.54
CA ARG A 159 6.14 8.49 14.53
C ARG A 159 4.94 8.30 13.61
N SER A 160 4.70 7.07 13.15
CA SER A 160 3.57 6.73 12.27
C SER A 160 2.23 6.92 12.98
N ARG A 161 2.11 6.50 14.25
CA ARG A 161 0.90 6.74 15.07
C ARG A 161 0.62 8.22 15.29
N ARG A 162 1.64 9.01 15.64
CA ARG A 162 1.50 10.48 15.73
C ARG A 162 1.08 11.10 14.40
N ARG A 163 1.46 10.50 13.27
CA ARG A 163 1.02 10.95 11.95
C ARG A 163 -0.48 10.69 11.77
N VAL A 164 -0.96 9.50 12.15
CA VAL A 164 -2.40 9.18 12.16
C VAL A 164 -3.17 10.18 13.01
N GLU A 165 -2.77 10.39 14.26
CA GLU A 165 -3.41 11.33 15.20
C GLU A 165 -3.48 12.77 14.65
N ARG A 166 -2.43 13.24 13.95
CA ARG A 166 -2.43 14.55 13.32
C ARG A 166 -3.39 14.65 12.14
N ARG A 167 -3.56 13.57 11.36
CA ARG A 167 -4.47 13.57 10.20
C ARG A 167 -5.91 13.39 10.62
N ASP A 168 -6.15 12.64 11.69
CA ASP A 168 -7.47 12.53 12.31
C ASP A 168 -7.97 13.87 12.83
N ARG A 169 -7.12 14.60 13.56
CA ARG A 169 -7.45 15.96 14.02
C ARG A 169 -7.78 16.89 12.86
N ARG A 170 -6.92 16.92 11.83
CA ARG A 170 -7.16 17.73 10.63
C ARG A 170 -8.48 17.36 9.93
N LEU A 171 -8.82 16.07 9.85
CA LEU A 171 -10.08 15.62 9.26
C LEU A 171 -11.28 16.11 10.11
N ALA A 172 -11.20 16.00 11.44
CA ALA A 172 -12.23 16.49 12.35
C ALA A 172 -12.40 18.02 12.24
N ASP A 173 -11.31 18.78 12.19
CA ASP A 173 -11.33 20.24 12.04
C ASP A 173 -12.00 20.68 10.72
N LEU A 174 -11.73 19.94 9.62
CA LEU A 174 -12.37 20.20 8.33
C LEU A 174 -13.86 19.88 8.36
N ALA A 175 -14.25 18.74 8.94
CA ALA A 175 -15.64 18.35 9.09
C ALA A 175 -16.44 19.33 9.97
N ALA A 176 -15.76 20.05 10.88
CA ALA A 176 -16.37 21.01 11.78
C ALA A 176 -16.52 22.44 11.22
N GLY A 177 -16.06 22.73 10.00
CA GLY A 177 -16.39 24.01 9.32
C GLY A 177 -15.23 24.84 8.75
N SER A 178 -14.17 24.22 8.23
CA SER A 178 -13.12 24.94 7.47
C SER A 178 -13.21 24.65 5.97
N PRO A 179 -13.69 25.60 5.13
CA PRO A 179 -13.61 25.47 3.68
C PRO A 179 -12.16 25.69 3.23
N GLY A 180 -11.57 24.74 2.51
CA GLY A 180 -10.27 24.96 1.86
C GLY A 180 -9.46 23.70 1.51
N ALA A 181 -9.75 22.57 2.15
CA ALA A 181 -9.27 21.26 1.70
C ALA A 181 -10.46 20.32 1.54
N SER A 182 -10.57 19.65 0.39
CA SER A 182 -11.59 18.62 0.17
C SER A 182 -11.48 17.56 1.28
N LEU A 183 -12.60 17.26 1.94
CA LEU A 183 -12.71 16.23 2.98
C LEU A 183 -12.11 14.90 2.49
N ASP A 184 -12.35 14.54 1.23
CA ASP A 184 -11.80 13.34 0.57
C ASP A 184 -10.26 13.30 0.60
N THR A 185 -9.61 14.46 0.40
CA THR A 185 -8.14 14.55 0.47
C THR A 185 -7.65 14.28 1.89
N ALA A 186 -8.36 14.79 2.90
CA ALA A 186 -8.03 14.56 4.29
C ALA A 186 -8.25 13.09 4.69
N GLU A 187 -9.39 12.50 4.31
CA GLU A 187 -9.71 11.09 4.52
C GLU A 187 -8.68 10.17 3.86
N HIS A 188 -8.32 10.43 2.60
CA HIS A 188 -7.27 9.69 1.90
C HIS A 188 -5.93 9.78 2.62
N SER A 189 -5.64 10.95 3.20
CA SER A 189 -4.42 11.15 3.99
C SER A 189 -4.41 10.35 5.30
N VAL A 190 -5.56 10.22 5.97
CA VAL A 190 -5.75 9.37 7.15
C VAL A 190 -5.54 7.91 6.76
N ARG A 191 -6.21 7.45 5.70
CA ARG A 191 -6.09 6.08 5.18
C ARG A 191 -4.63 5.71 4.86
N LYS A 192 -3.90 6.61 4.19
CA LYS A 192 -2.44 6.44 3.95
C LYS A 192 -1.64 6.35 5.25
N ALA A 193 -1.95 7.18 6.25
CA ALA A 193 -1.24 7.17 7.54
C ALA A 193 -1.52 5.88 8.34
N VAL A 194 -2.77 5.41 8.36
CA VAL A 194 -3.17 4.16 9.04
C VAL A 194 -2.43 2.97 8.44
N ARG A 195 -2.42 2.82 7.11
CA ARG A 195 -1.65 1.77 6.42
C ARG A 195 -0.16 1.78 6.80
N ARG A 196 0.46 2.95 6.76
CA ARG A 196 1.89 3.10 7.13
C ARG A 196 2.16 2.70 8.58
N ALA A 197 1.27 3.09 9.50
CA ALA A 197 1.39 2.71 10.90
C ALA A 197 1.18 1.20 11.12
N ARG A 198 0.25 0.58 10.37
CA ARG A 198 0.03 -0.87 10.38
C ARG A 198 1.30 -1.60 9.95
N TYR A 199 1.86 -1.27 8.78
CA TYR A 199 3.06 -1.93 8.27
C TYR A 199 4.26 -1.75 9.19
N ALA A 200 4.45 -0.56 9.78
CA ALA A 200 5.47 -0.37 10.81
C ALA A 200 5.25 -1.32 12.00
N ALA A 201 4.01 -1.46 12.48
CA ALA A 201 3.68 -2.36 13.58
C ALA A 201 3.94 -3.84 13.24
N GLU A 202 3.65 -4.26 12.00
CA GLU A 202 3.92 -5.62 11.51
C GLU A 202 5.42 -5.94 11.49
N VAL A 203 6.29 -5.00 11.12
CA VAL A 203 7.75 -5.19 11.22
C VAL A 203 8.20 -5.41 12.67
N LEU A 204 7.65 -4.64 13.62
CA LEU A 204 7.94 -4.83 15.05
C LEU A 204 7.38 -6.16 15.59
N ALA A 205 6.26 -6.63 15.06
CA ALA A 205 5.60 -7.86 15.48
C ALA A 205 6.46 -9.11 15.20
N ARG A 206 7.43 -9.01 14.27
CA ARG A 206 8.42 -10.07 13.98
C ARG A 206 9.43 -10.29 15.11
N GLY A 207 9.49 -9.39 16.09
CA GLY A 207 10.34 -9.57 17.28
C GLY A 207 9.78 -10.58 18.27
N THR A 208 10.38 -10.64 19.47
CA THR A 208 9.94 -11.56 20.54
C THR A 208 9.53 -10.84 21.83
N GLY A 209 8.66 -11.49 22.60
CA GLY A 209 8.21 -11.04 23.93
C GLY A 209 7.17 -9.92 23.91
N ARG A 210 6.92 -9.32 25.08
CA ARG A 210 5.80 -8.37 25.31
C ARG A 210 5.72 -7.20 24.34
N LYS A 211 6.87 -6.68 23.87
CA LYS A 211 6.90 -5.56 22.90
C LYS A 211 6.39 -6.00 21.53
N ALA A 212 6.71 -7.21 21.08
CA ALA A 212 6.28 -7.75 19.80
C ALA A 212 4.79 -8.09 19.82
N ALA A 213 4.31 -8.72 20.90
CA ALA A 213 2.88 -9.00 21.09
C ALA A 213 2.02 -7.73 21.04
N ARG A 214 2.45 -6.64 21.71
CA ARG A 214 1.77 -5.33 21.63
C ARG A 214 1.80 -4.71 20.23
N ALA A 215 2.88 -4.95 19.47
CA ALA A 215 2.97 -4.47 18.10
C ALA A 215 2.01 -5.26 17.18
N ALA A 216 1.91 -6.59 17.35
CA ALA A 216 0.96 -7.42 16.62
C ALA A 216 -0.50 -6.99 16.87
N ASP A 217 -0.86 -6.79 18.14
CA ASP A 217 -2.17 -6.28 18.54
C ASP A 217 -2.46 -4.86 17.99
N THR A 218 -1.43 -4.02 17.92
CA THR A 218 -1.53 -2.70 17.25
C THR A 218 -1.74 -2.84 15.75
N ALA A 219 -1.03 -3.75 15.08
CA ALA A 219 -1.21 -4.03 13.66
C ALA A 219 -2.65 -4.50 13.38
N ALA A 220 -3.18 -5.42 14.20
CA ALA A 220 -4.55 -5.93 14.07
C ALA A 220 -5.61 -4.82 14.23
N ARG A 221 -5.45 -3.92 15.20
CA ARG A 221 -6.35 -2.75 15.34
C ARG A 221 -6.30 -1.84 14.12
N LEU A 222 -5.09 -1.56 13.62
CA LEU A 222 -4.92 -0.69 12.46
C LEU A 222 -5.41 -1.36 11.16
N ALA A 223 -5.40 -2.70 11.10
CA ALA A 223 -6.01 -3.46 10.02
C ALA A 223 -7.52 -3.26 9.99
N ARG A 224 -8.23 -3.51 11.11
CA ARG A 224 -9.68 -3.27 11.18
C ARG A 224 -10.05 -1.83 10.79
N ARG A 225 -9.32 -0.86 11.33
CA ARG A 225 -9.52 0.55 10.98
C ARG A 225 -9.27 0.83 9.49
N GLN A 226 -8.30 0.17 8.88
CA GLN A 226 -8.05 0.28 7.44
C GLN A 226 -9.21 -0.28 6.64
N ASP A 227 -9.81 -1.39 7.08
CA ASP A 227 -10.94 -2.03 6.40
C ASP A 227 -12.19 -1.14 6.46
N ASP A 228 -12.49 -0.55 7.62
CA ASP A 228 -13.58 0.43 7.79
C ASP A 228 -13.42 1.64 6.84
N LEU A 229 -12.20 2.20 6.77
CA LEU A 229 -11.87 3.32 5.87
C LEU A 229 -11.82 2.90 4.39
N GLY A 230 -11.60 1.61 4.11
CA GLY A 230 -11.61 1.03 2.77
C GLY A 230 -13.03 0.98 2.22
N ALA A 231 -13.95 0.37 2.97
CA ALA A 231 -15.34 0.23 2.56
C ALA A 231 -16.03 1.57 2.25
N ALA A 232 -15.75 2.62 3.03
CA ALA A 232 -16.26 3.96 2.76
C ALA A 232 -15.73 4.53 1.44
N HIS A 233 -14.45 4.33 1.16
CA HIS A 233 -13.81 4.81 -0.07
C HIS A 233 -14.29 4.05 -1.31
N ASP A 234 -14.43 2.73 -1.21
CA ASP A 234 -14.83 1.89 -2.34
C ASP A 234 -16.27 2.24 -2.78
N ARG A 235 -17.17 2.55 -1.85
CA ARG A 235 -18.51 3.09 -2.18
C ARG A 235 -18.45 4.43 -2.91
N THR A 236 -17.50 5.31 -2.56
CA THR A 236 -17.33 6.59 -3.27
C THR A 236 -16.75 6.39 -4.67
N LEU A 237 -15.80 5.47 -4.84
CA LEU A 237 -15.28 5.10 -6.16
C LEU A 237 -16.40 4.54 -7.04
N LEU A 238 -17.22 3.61 -6.52
CA LEU A 238 -18.35 3.07 -7.26
C LEU A 238 -19.32 4.17 -7.71
N ARG A 239 -19.70 5.09 -6.81
CA ARG A 239 -20.60 6.20 -7.15
C ARG A 239 -20.04 7.07 -8.27
N GLN A 240 -18.79 7.52 -8.14
CA GLN A 240 -18.12 8.34 -9.16
C GLN A 240 -18.03 7.63 -10.50
N ALA A 241 -17.77 6.32 -10.49
CA ALA A 241 -17.73 5.52 -11.70
C ALA A 241 -19.13 5.41 -12.34
N LEU A 242 -20.18 5.15 -11.56
CA LEU A 242 -21.55 5.06 -12.09
C LEU A 242 -22.05 6.39 -12.69
N GLU A 243 -21.65 7.52 -12.11
CA GLU A 243 -21.90 8.87 -12.67
C GLU A 243 -21.26 8.99 -14.07
N GLU A 244 -19.99 8.58 -14.24
CA GLU A 244 -19.28 8.58 -15.54
C GLU A 244 -19.98 7.75 -16.63
N VAL A 245 -20.64 6.64 -16.26
CA VAL A 245 -21.39 5.79 -17.21
C VAL A 245 -22.72 6.41 -17.57
N THR A 246 -23.40 7.03 -16.60
CA THR A 246 -24.72 7.64 -16.81
C THR A 246 -24.62 8.88 -17.70
N ASP A 247 -23.60 9.71 -17.49
CA ASP A 247 -23.33 10.91 -18.31
C ASP A 247 -22.93 10.59 -19.76
N ARG A 248 -22.43 9.38 -20.03
CA ARG A 248 -22.11 8.91 -21.39
C ARG A 248 -23.27 8.23 -22.10
N GLY A 249 -24.29 7.80 -21.35
CA GLY A 249 -25.50 7.17 -21.88
C GLY A 249 -26.63 8.16 -22.18
N ALA A 250 -26.50 9.42 -21.74
CA ALA A 250 -27.36 10.55 -22.08
C ALA A 250 -26.82 11.31 -23.32
#